data_AF-A0A920K0M6-F1
#
_entry.id   AF-A0A920K0M6-F1
#
_cell.length_a   1.000
_cell.length_b   1.000
_cell.length_c   1.000
_cell.angle_alpha   90.00
_cell.angle_beta   90.00
_cell.angle_gamma   90.00
#
_symmetry.space_group_name_H-M   'P 1'
#
loop_
_entity.id
_entity.type
_entity.pdbx_description
1 polymer ?
#
loop_
_entity_poly.entity_id
_entity_poly.type
_entity_poly.pdbx_seq_one_letter_code
_entity_poly.pdbx_strand_id
1 'polypeptide(L)'
;MISRVIGRKRVRGVNVCLSSGEGETIERIGCDAVAMSGGWSPVVHLWSHCGGKLEWNDESSMFCPDKSRPPTNENGESFMETAGAASGNTQLNEIVKEATELGLSIGRKFGGKQIRSNVPKVKQHVENPVEPLWFTPRRAKENYEIKRF
;
A
#
# COMPACT_ATOMS: atom_id res chain seq x y z
N MET A 1 -18.16 4.31 7.35
CA MET A 1 -17.85 2.97 6.79
C MET A 1 -19.11 2.37 6.18
N ILE A 2 -19.00 1.53 5.15
CA ILE A 2 -20.14 0.82 4.55
C ILE A 2 -20.49 -0.41 5.40
N SER A 3 -21.73 -0.50 5.90
CA SER A 3 -22.22 -1.66 6.68
C SER A 3 -23.00 -2.67 5.84
N ARG A 4 -23.64 -2.22 4.76
CA ARG A 4 -24.39 -3.09 3.85
C ARG A 4 -24.46 -2.49 2.45
N VAL A 5 -24.29 -3.33 1.43
CA VAL A 5 -24.58 -2.99 0.04
C VAL A 5 -26.02 -3.40 -0.29
N ILE A 6 -26.76 -2.50 -0.95
CA ILE A 6 -28.17 -2.68 -1.29
C ILE A 6 -28.29 -3.04 -2.76
N GLY A 7 -29.05 -4.10 -3.04
CA GLY A 7 -29.25 -4.59 -4.39
C GLY A 7 -29.05 -6.10 -4.44
N ARG A 8 -29.43 -6.71 -5.57
CA ARG A 8 -29.31 -8.17 -5.77
C ARG A 8 -28.41 -8.49 -6.95
N LYS A 9 -28.82 -8.06 -8.15
CA LYS A 9 -28.02 -8.22 -9.38
C LYS A 9 -27.08 -7.06 -9.67
N ARG A 10 -27.31 -5.90 -9.04
CA ARG A 10 -26.50 -4.68 -9.16
C ARG A 10 -26.64 -3.84 -7.91
N VAL A 11 -25.67 -2.98 -7.64
CA VAL A 11 -25.73 -2.00 -6.55
C VAL A 11 -26.84 -0.98 -6.84
N ARG A 12 -27.59 -0.64 -5.81
CA ARG A 12 -28.63 0.40 -5.80
C ARG A 12 -28.44 1.38 -4.63
N GLY A 13 -27.42 1.15 -3.81
CA GLY A 13 -27.08 2.00 -2.69
C GLY A 13 -26.24 1.27 -1.65
N VAL A 14 -25.83 2.02 -0.64
CA VAL A 14 -25.10 1.53 0.51
C VAL A 14 -25.69 2.10 1.79
N ASN A 15 -25.67 1.30 2.85
CA ASN A 15 -25.86 1.79 4.21
C ASN A 15 -24.49 2.14 4.80
N VAL A 16 -24.42 3.29 5.45
CA VAL A 16 -23.23 3.81 6.11
C VAL A 16 -23.42 3.78 7.61
N CYS A 17 -22.38 3.38 8.34
CA CYS A 17 -22.30 3.42 9.80
C CYS A 17 -21.01 4.12 10.25
N LEU A 18 -20.96 4.49 11.53
CA LEU A 18 -19.72 4.92 12.19
C LEU A 18 -18.75 3.74 12.28
N SER A 19 -17.46 3.99 12.02
CA SER A 19 -16.40 2.98 12.19
C SER A 19 -16.21 2.58 13.66
N SER A 20 -16.43 3.52 14.58
CA SER A 20 -16.36 3.34 16.03
C SER A 20 -17.64 2.76 16.67
N GLY A 21 -18.71 2.60 15.89
CA GLY A 21 -20.02 2.17 16.38
C GLY A 21 -20.23 0.65 16.37
N GLU A 22 -21.48 0.23 16.62
CA GLU A 22 -21.90 -1.18 16.59
C GLU A 22 -22.40 -1.65 15.22
N GLY A 23 -22.41 -0.78 14.21
CA GLY A 23 -22.90 -1.09 12.85
C GLY A 23 -24.30 -0.61 12.51
N GLU A 24 -24.91 0.15 13.40
CA GLU A 24 -26.18 0.81 13.16
C GLU A 24 -26.10 1.70 11.92
N THR A 25 -27.12 1.59 11.06
CA THR A 25 -27.19 2.40 9.84
C THR A 25 -27.55 3.83 10.20
N ILE A 26 -26.69 4.76 9.82
CA ILE A 26 -26.88 6.19 10.09
C ILE A 26 -27.41 6.88 8.84
N GLU A 27 -26.95 6.44 7.67
CA GLU A 27 -27.33 7.02 6.39
C GLU A 27 -27.44 5.93 5.33
N ARG A 28 -28.33 6.17 4.37
CA ARG A 28 -28.39 5.41 3.12
C ARG A 28 -28.06 6.33 1.95
N ILE A 29 -27.04 5.94 1.19
CA ILE A 29 -26.62 6.66 -0.02
C ILE A 29 -27.08 5.85 -1.24
N GLY A 30 -27.80 6.48 -2.15
CA GLY A 30 -28.14 5.89 -3.45
C GLY A 30 -26.93 5.94 -4.38
N CYS A 31 -26.51 4.78 -4.89
CA CYS A 31 -25.42 4.65 -5.85
C CYS A 31 -25.59 3.38 -6.69
N ASP A 32 -24.85 3.29 -7.80
CA ASP A 32 -24.84 2.15 -8.72
C ASP A 32 -23.50 1.40 -8.75
N ALA A 33 -22.48 1.94 -8.07
CA ALA A 33 -21.16 1.33 -7.87
C ALA A 33 -20.58 1.69 -6.49
N VAL A 34 -19.62 0.86 -6.04
CA VAL A 34 -18.82 1.11 -4.83
C VAL A 34 -17.35 0.91 -5.20
N ALA A 35 -16.56 1.98 -5.13
CA ALA A 35 -15.11 1.90 -5.19
C ALA A 35 -14.56 1.81 -3.76
N MET A 36 -13.77 0.77 -3.48
CA MET A 36 -13.13 0.58 -2.18
C MET A 36 -11.62 0.76 -2.29
N SER A 37 -11.03 1.44 -1.31
CA SER A 37 -9.59 1.54 -1.13
C SER A 37 -9.25 1.09 0.29
N GLY A 38 -8.61 -0.08 0.41
CA GLY A 38 -8.24 -0.70 1.68
C GLY A 38 -6.79 -0.44 2.10
N GLY A 39 -6.11 0.48 1.43
CA GLY A 39 -4.66 0.67 1.54
C GLY A 39 -3.89 0.04 0.38
N TRP A 40 -2.57 0.00 0.52
CA TRP A 40 -1.64 -0.47 -0.50
C TRP A 40 -0.96 -1.77 -0.09
N SER A 41 -0.59 -2.58 -1.08
CA SER A 41 0.21 -3.78 -0.88
C SER A 41 1.32 -3.80 -1.93
N PRO A 42 2.57 -3.51 -1.55
CA PRO A 42 3.71 -3.55 -2.46
C PRO A 42 3.83 -4.90 -3.17
N VAL A 43 4.16 -4.87 -4.48
CA VAL A 43 4.30 -6.09 -5.29
C VAL A 43 5.69 -6.68 -5.06
N VAL A 44 5.83 -7.44 -3.97
CA VAL A 44 7.13 -7.95 -3.49
C VAL A 44 7.52 -9.34 -4.02
N HIS A 45 6.77 -9.89 -4.96
CA HIS A 45 6.92 -11.27 -5.41
C HIS A 45 8.35 -11.62 -5.87
N LEU A 46 8.97 -10.79 -6.73
CA LEU A 46 10.35 -11.04 -7.20
C LEU A 46 11.39 -10.91 -6.09
N TRP A 47 11.19 -9.95 -5.20
CA TRP A 47 12.05 -9.75 -4.03
C TRP A 47 12.07 -11.00 -3.14
N SER A 48 10.89 -11.49 -2.77
CA SER A 48 10.76 -12.70 -1.96
C SER A 48 11.20 -13.96 -2.69
N HIS A 49 10.92 -14.07 -4.00
CA HIS A 49 11.35 -15.20 -4.83
C HIS A 49 12.88 -15.34 -4.86
N CYS A 50 13.59 -14.22 -4.85
CA CYS A 50 15.05 -14.17 -4.81
C CYS A 50 15.63 -14.25 -3.38
N GLY A 51 14.80 -14.53 -2.36
CA GLY A 51 15.25 -14.75 -0.98
C GLY A 51 15.30 -13.50 -0.09
N GLY A 52 14.91 -12.34 -0.61
CA GLY A 52 14.83 -11.10 0.17
C GLY A 52 13.78 -11.16 1.26
N LYS A 53 14.05 -10.54 2.41
CA LYS A 53 13.12 -10.50 3.55
C LYS A 53 12.20 -9.30 3.47
N LEU A 54 11.03 -9.42 4.09
CA LEU A 54 10.08 -8.34 4.21
C LEU A 54 10.07 -7.83 5.65
N GLU A 55 9.83 -6.54 5.80
CA GLU A 55 9.54 -5.90 7.07
C GLU A 55 8.11 -5.37 7.07
N TRP A 56 7.50 -5.35 8.26
CA TRP A 56 6.21 -4.73 8.45
C TRP A 56 6.41 -3.23 8.69
N ASN A 57 5.76 -2.39 7.88
CA ASN A 57 5.75 -0.94 8.07
C ASN A 57 4.45 -0.56 8.80
N ASP A 58 4.56 -0.18 10.07
CA ASP A 58 3.42 0.21 10.91
C ASP A 58 2.72 1.49 10.42
N GLU A 59 3.47 2.48 9.91
CA GLU A 59 2.92 3.77 9.47
C GLU A 59 1.98 3.61 8.26
N SER A 60 2.33 2.69 7.36
CA SER A 60 1.56 2.42 6.13
C SER A 60 0.73 1.14 6.20
N SER A 61 0.85 0.37 7.29
CA SER A 61 0.16 -0.91 7.50
C SER A 61 0.32 -1.90 6.34
N MET A 62 1.56 -2.09 5.88
CA MET A 62 1.87 -2.99 4.75
C MET A 62 3.24 -3.65 4.91
N PHE A 63 3.44 -4.79 4.26
CA PHE A 63 4.75 -5.42 4.14
C PHE A 63 5.57 -4.77 3.02
N CYS A 64 6.81 -4.39 3.33
CA CYS A 64 7.74 -3.77 2.41
C CYS A 64 9.04 -4.59 2.30
N PRO A 65 9.80 -4.46 1.19
CA PRO A 65 11.16 -5.01 1.10
C PRO A 65 12.09 -4.49 2.19
N ASP A 66 12.71 -5.39 2.96
CA ASP A 66 13.70 -5.03 3.97
C ASP A 66 15.08 -4.84 3.33
N LYS A 67 15.47 -3.59 3.08
CA LYS A 67 16.75 -3.25 2.44
C LYS A 67 17.99 -3.69 3.25
N SER A 68 17.85 -4.03 4.53
CA SER A 68 18.96 -4.59 5.34
C SER A 68 19.18 -6.09 5.11
N ARG A 69 18.18 -6.79 4.57
CA ARG A 69 18.21 -8.23 4.24
C ARG A 69 17.77 -8.48 2.79
N PRO A 70 18.53 -7.96 1.81
CA PRO A 70 18.19 -8.07 0.39
C PRO A 70 18.43 -9.49 -0.15
N PRO A 71 17.89 -9.80 -1.34
CA PRO A 71 18.35 -10.93 -2.14
C PRO A 71 19.86 -10.90 -2.37
N THR A 72 20.55 -12.01 -2.10
CA THR A 72 22.00 -12.14 -2.30
C THR A 72 22.34 -13.20 -3.33
N ASN A 73 23.41 -12.97 -4.10
CA ASN A 73 23.97 -13.94 -5.04
C ASN A 73 24.83 -15.00 -4.31
N GLU A 74 25.48 -15.89 -5.06
CA GLU A 74 26.38 -16.93 -4.55
C GLU A 74 27.57 -16.39 -3.74
N ASN A 75 27.95 -15.12 -3.95
CA ASN A 75 29.04 -14.46 -3.23
C ASN A 75 28.56 -13.67 -2.01
N GLY A 76 27.26 -13.71 -1.70
CA GLY A 76 26.66 -12.95 -0.58
C GLY A 76 26.43 -11.47 -0.89
N GLU A 77 26.56 -11.03 -2.14
CA GLU A 77 26.36 -9.64 -2.54
C GLU A 77 24.92 -9.38 -2.94
N SER A 78 24.39 -8.19 -2.62
CA SER A 78 23.05 -7.79 -3.07
C SER A 78 23.02 -7.57 -4.59
N PHE A 79 22.00 -8.13 -5.25
CA PHE A 79 21.84 -8.03 -6.70
C PHE A 79 20.49 -7.46 -7.15
N MET A 80 19.59 -7.18 -6.22
CA MET A 80 18.27 -6.64 -6.49
C MET A 80 18.01 -5.38 -5.67
N GLU A 81 17.39 -4.40 -6.30
CA GLU A 81 16.97 -3.14 -5.69
C GLU A 81 15.47 -2.93 -5.95
N THR A 82 14.82 -2.14 -5.09
CA THR A 82 13.40 -1.80 -5.24
C THR A 82 13.23 -0.28 -5.22
N ALA A 83 12.26 0.21 -5.99
CA ALA A 83 11.90 1.61 -6.03
C ALA A 83 10.39 1.79 -6.18
N GLY A 84 9.92 2.95 -5.73
CA GLY A 84 8.54 3.37 -5.88
C GLY A 84 7.56 2.57 -5.02
N ALA A 85 6.37 2.29 -5.55
CA ALA A 85 5.36 1.53 -4.81
C ALA A 85 5.83 0.12 -4.43
N ALA A 86 6.78 -0.46 -5.18
CA ALA A 86 7.35 -1.77 -4.85
C ALA A 86 8.30 -1.71 -3.64
N SER A 87 8.94 -0.57 -3.36
CA SER A 87 9.75 -0.36 -2.15
C SER A 87 8.92 0.12 -0.95
N GLY A 88 7.62 0.38 -1.15
CA GLY A 88 6.72 0.89 -0.12
C GLY A 88 6.43 2.39 -0.20
N ASN A 89 6.91 3.10 -1.22
CA ASN A 89 6.60 4.51 -1.41
C ASN A 89 5.28 4.70 -2.18
N THR A 90 4.29 5.36 -1.57
CA THR A 90 3.00 5.66 -2.21
C THR A 90 2.94 7.06 -2.81
N GLN A 91 3.81 7.98 -2.35
CA GLN A 91 3.82 9.38 -2.78
C GLN A 91 4.65 9.58 -4.05
N LEU A 92 4.02 10.08 -5.12
CA LEU A 92 4.68 10.21 -6.43
C LEU A 92 5.95 11.07 -6.41
N ASN A 93 5.99 12.13 -5.58
CA ASN A 93 7.21 12.93 -5.39
C ASN A 93 8.36 12.12 -4.81
N GLU A 94 8.09 11.26 -3.82
CA GLU A 94 9.10 10.40 -3.22
C GLU A 94 9.53 9.28 -4.18
N ILE A 95 8.58 8.68 -4.90
CA ILE A 95 8.86 7.65 -5.91
C ILE A 95 9.84 8.19 -6.98
N VAL A 96 9.55 9.38 -7.53
CA VAL A 96 10.38 9.99 -8.57
C VAL A 96 11.78 10.32 -8.06
N LYS A 97 11.87 10.82 -6.82
CA LYS A 97 13.15 11.13 -6.17
C LYS A 97 13.96 9.87 -5.91
N GLU A 98 13.37 8.87 -5.24
CA GLU A 98 14.00 7.59 -4.92
C GLU A 98 14.50 6.89 -6.20
N ALA A 99 13.63 6.75 -7.21
CA ALA A 99 13.99 6.08 -8.45
C ALA A 99 15.14 6.77 -9.17
N THR A 100 15.21 8.10 -9.11
CA THR A 100 16.32 8.85 -9.72
C THR A 100 17.62 8.66 -8.95
N GLU A 101 17.58 8.77 -7.62
CA GLU A 101 18.76 8.60 -6.76
C GLU A 101 19.32 7.19 -6.87
N LEU A 102 18.45 6.18 -6.84
CA LEU A 102 18.80 4.77 -7.00
C LEU A 102 19.34 4.47 -8.40
N GLY A 103 18.69 4.97 -9.45
CA GLY A 103 19.16 4.77 -10.83
C GLY A 103 20.56 5.36 -11.05
N LEU A 104 20.84 6.53 -10.47
CA LEU A 104 22.16 7.15 -10.52
C LEU A 104 23.20 6.39 -9.71
N SER A 105 22.85 5.88 -8.52
CA SER A 105 23.79 5.13 -7.68
C SER A 105 24.18 3.81 -8.32
N ILE A 106 23.21 3.05 -8.84
CA ILE A 106 23.44 1.81 -9.59
C ILE A 106 24.26 2.10 -10.85
N GLY A 107 23.88 3.12 -11.63
CA GLY A 107 24.61 3.50 -12.83
C GLY A 107 26.09 3.77 -12.56
N ARG A 108 26.43 4.50 -11.48
CA ARG A 108 27.82 4.74 -11.07
C ARG A 108 28.54 3.47 -10.64
N LYS A 109 27.88 2.58 -9.88
CA LYS A 109 28.44 1.30 -9.43
C LYS A 109 28.91 0.44 -10.61
N PHE A 110 28.19 0.50 -11.74
CA PHE A 110 28.52 -0.23 -12.96
C PHE A 110 29.31 0.58 -14.01
N GLY A 111 30.02 1.65 -13.59
CA GLY A 111 30.92 2.41 -14.46
C GLY A 111 30.23 3.40 -15.40
N GLY A 112 28.95 3.67 -15.19
CA GLY A 112 28.21 4.70 -15.92
C GLY A 112 28.75 6.10 -15.67
N LYS A 113 28.70 6.95 -16.70
CA LYS A 113 29.12 8.35 -16.60
C LYS A 113 28.16 9.13 -15.69
N GLN A 114 28.70 10.10 -14.96
CA GLN A 114 27.87 11.04 -14.21
C GLN A 114 27.04 11.87 -15.18
N ILE A 115 25.72 11.76 -15.06
CA ILE A 115 24.75 12.57 -15.79
C ILE A 115 24.08 13.57 -14.85
N ARG A 116 23.71 14.72 -15.39
CA ARG A 116 22.80 15.64 -14.71
C ARG A 116 21.39 15.04 -14.77
N SER A 117 20.81 14.72 -13.62
CA SER A 117 19.42 14.29 -13.58
C SER A 117 18.48 15.47 -13.80
N ASN A 118 17.44 15.26 -14.59
CA ASN A 118 16.32 16.18 -14.73
C ASN A 118 15.11 15.60 -13.99
N VAL A 119 15.15 15.68 -12.66
CA VAL A 119 14.05 15.19 -11.81
C VAL A 119 12.84 16.09 -12.01
N PRO A 120 11.68 15.56 -12.47
CA PRO A 120 10.50 16.38 -12.63
C PRO A 120 9.99 16.85 -11.26
N LYS A 121 9.57 18.11 -11.18
CA LYS A 121 8.88 18.62 -9.98
C LYS A 121 7.48 18.03 -9.94
N VAL A 122 7.21 17.22 -8.93
CA VAL A 122 5.90 16.61 -8.69
C VAL A 122 5.23 17.34 -7.54
N LYS A 123 3.95 17.66 -7.70
CA LYS A 123 3.13 18.20 -6.61
C LYS A 123 2.90 17.10 -5.57
N GLN A 124 3.30 17.35 -4.34
CA GLN A 124 3.01 16.44 -3.23
C GLN A 124 1.50 16.38 -2.98
N HIS A 125 0.99 15.18 -2.74
CA HIS A 125 -0.37 14.97 -2.28
C HIS A 125 -0.35 14.76 -0.76
N VAL A 126 -1.27 15.40 -0.05
CA VAL A 126 -1.37 15.21 1.40
C VAL A 126 -2.39 14.10 1.63
N GLU A 127 -1.93 13.04 2.29
CA GLU A 127 -2.75 11.90 2.69
C GLU A 127 -2.84 11.86 4.21
N ASN A 128 -4.01 11.45 4.71
CA ASN A 128 -4.17 11.18 6.14
C ASN A 128 -3.44 9.86 6.48
N PRO A 129 -2.94 9.72 7.72
CA PRO A 129 -2.37 8.45 8.18
C PRO A 129 -3.36 7.29 7.99
N VAL A 130 -2.83 6.12 7.64
CA VAL A 130 -3.62 4.91 7.54
C VAL A 130 -4.05 4.48 8.94
N GLU A 131 -5.35 4.21 9.11
CA GLU A 131 -5.86 3.54 10.32
C GLU A 131 -6.14 2.07 9.97
N PRO A 132 -5.30 1.11 10.44
CA PRO A 132 -5.55 -0.30 10.20
C PRO A 132 -6.82 -0.73 10.92
N LEU A 133 -7.70 -1.42 10.20
CA LEU A 133 -9.00 -1.83 10.69
C LEU A 133 -9.15 -3.34 10.56
N TRP A 134 -8.77 -4.04 11.64
CA TRP A 134 -8.80 -5.51 11.73
C TRP A 134 -10.22 -6.05 11.98
N PHE A 135 -11.09 -5.25 12.60
CA PHE A 135 -12.47 -5.61 12.93
C PHE A 135 -13.43 -4.49 12.55
N THR A 136 -14.55 -4.85 11.94
CA THR A 136 -15.50 -3.89 11.36
C THR A 136 -16.94 -4.27 11.63
N PRO A 137 -17.77 -3.35 12.18
CA PRO A 137 -17.41 -2.16 12.98
C PRO A 137 -16.59 -2.48 14.24
N ARG A 138 -15.87 -1.51 14.81
CA ARG A 138 -14.93 -1.76 15.95
C ARG A 138 -15.59 -2.33 17.20
N ARG A 139 -16.92 -2.14 17.37
CA ARG A 139 -17.74 -2.68 18.47
C ARG A 139 -18.91 -3.54 17.97
N ALA A 140 -18.74 -4.21 16.83
CA ALA A 140 -19.77 -5.09 16.31
C ALA A 140 -20.17 -6.17 17.33
N LYS A 141 -21.48 -6.40 17.52
CA LYS A 141 -21.99 -7.56 18.29
C LYS A 141 -21.70 -8.85 17.51
N GLU A 142 -21.49 -9.98 18.19
CA GLU A 142 -21.08 -11.30 17.62
C GLU A 142 -21.76 -11.71 16.30
N ASN A 143 -23.02 -11.31 16.09
CA ASN A 143 -23.79 -11.61 14.87
C ASN A 143 -23.34 -10.84 13.60
N TYR A 144 -22.41 -9.89 13.72
CA TYR A 144 -21.85 -9.09 12.62
C TYR A 144 -20.34 -9.36 12.42
N GLU A 145 -19.75 -10.37 13.07
CA GLU A 145 -18.39 -10.84 12.75
C GLU A 145 -18.39 -11.45 11.34
N ILE A 146 -18.09 -10.64 10.33
CA ILE A 146 -17.86 -11.11 8.97
C ILE A 146 -16.62 -12.01 8.99
N LYS A 147 -16.77 -13.22 8.45
CA LYS A 147 -15.75 -14.26 8.17
C LYS A 147 -14.32 -13.89 8.56
N ARG A 148 -13.85 -14.57 9.62
CA ARG A 148 -12.44 -14.67 10.02
C ARG A 148 -11.61 -15.07 8.79
N PHE A 149 -10.67 -14.22 8.40
CA PHE A 149 -9.56 -14.60 7.52
C PHE A 149 -8.43 -15.18 8.36
#